data_AF-A0A8B6Y364-F1
#
_entry.id   AF-A0A8B6Y364-F1
#
_cell.length_a   1.000
_cell.length_b   1.000
_cell.length_c   1.000
_cell.angle_alpha   90.00
_cell.angle_beta   90.00
_cell.angle_gamma   90.00
#
_symmetry.space_group_name_H-M   'P 1'
#
loop_
_entity.id
_entity.type
_entity.pdbx_description
1 polymer ?
#
loop_
_entity_poly.entity_id
_entity_poly.type
_entity_poly.pdbx_seq_one_letter_code
_entity_poly.pdbx_strand_id
1 'polypeptide(L)'
;MKRKRKVKQMALYEAEDDFCRLSPETDFGSQCNLVFDSILTQIEWRFEAMSAVSSDFNFLSGHSLSKSSVDELKTKAKNLSKIYKADLDSSDFQSEMASFKYQAAAMMVNFEKSSPMDILQLIHKYSLTDTYPNTAIAIRIFLTLPVTVATCERSFSKLKIIKSYLRSTMGQERLSCLAVVSIEHEVANALDFDDVISDFASKKARKVTLK
;
A
#
# COMPACT_ATOMS: atom_id res chain seq x y z
N MET A 1 -55.62 12.08 -48.74
CA MET A 1 -56.23 12.01 -47.39
C MET A 1 -56.49 10.56 -47.01
N LYS A 2 -55.74 9.99 -46.05
CA LYS A 2 -55.96 8.62 -45.55
C LYS A 2 -56.79 8.67 -44.26
N ARG A 3 -57.91 7.94 -44.25
CA ARG A 3 -58.88 7.88 -43.14
C ARG A 3 -58.26 7.13 -41.96
N LYS A 4 -58.08 7.80 -40.80
CA LYS A 4 -57.64 7.14 -39.55
C LYS A 4 -58.77 6.24 -39.04
N ARG A 5 -58.47 4.94 -38.88
CA ARG A 5 -59.40 3.95 -38.32
C ARG A 5 -59.43 4.13 -36.80
N LYS A 6 -60.58 4.53 -36.23
CA LYS A 6 -60.76 4.53 -34.77
C LYS A 6 -61.05 3.11 -34.32
N VAL A 7 -60.15 2.54 -33.53
CA VAL A 7 -60.36 1.27 -32.83
C VAL A 7 -61.20 1.58 -31.59
N LYS A 8 -62.35 0.91 -31.43
CA LYS A 8 -63.15 0.97 -30.20
C LYS A 8 -62.48 0.09 -29.16
N GLN A 9 -62.05 0.66 -28.03
CA GLN A 9 -61.74 -0.12 -26.83
C GLN A 9 -63.04 -0.53 -26.13
N MET A 10 -63.14 -1.79 -25.72
CA MET A 10 -64.22 -2.26 -24.87
C MET A 10 -63.95 -1.82 -23.43
N ALA A 11 -64.95 -1.23 -22.79
CA ALA A 11 -64.95 -0.99 -21.36
C ALA A 11 -65.23 -2.33 -20.67
N LEU A 12 -64.22 -2.86 -19.97
CA LEU A 12 -64.26 -3.87 -18.89
C LEU A 12 -62.96 -4.66 -18.95
N TYR A 13 -61.94 -4.17 -18.28
CA TYR A 13 -61.10 -4.93 -17.37
C TYR A 13 -60.41 -3.89 -16.50
N GLU A 14 -60.51 -4.08 -15.19
CA GLU A 14 -59.95 -3.21 -14.15
C GLU A 14 -58.48 -2.93 -14.48
N ALA A 15 -58.11 -1.65 -14.47
CA ALA A 15 -56.72 -1.26 -14.57
C ALA A 15 -55.99 -1.91 -13.40
N GLU A 16 -55.11 -2.88 -13.68
CA GLU A 16 -54.05 -3.22 -12.74
C GLU A 16 -53.36 -1.90 -12.41
N ASP A 17 -53.33 -1.55 -11.12
CA ASP A 17 -52.64 -0.37 -10.63
C ASP A 17 -51.29 -0.30 -11.34
N ASP A 18 -51.09 0.79 -12.09
CA ASP A 18 -49.80 1.17 -12.66
C ASP A 18 -48.83 1.31 -11.48
N PHE A 19 -48.24 0.19 -11.06
CA PHE A 19 -47.05 0.18 -10.25
C PHE A 19 -46.08 1.03 -11.06
N CYS A 20 -45.70 2.21 -10.54
CA CYS A 20 -44.84 3.16 -11.22
C CYS A 20 -43.64 2.43 -11.83
N ARG A 21 -43.77 1.99 -13.09
CA ARG A 21 -42.69 1.40 -13.85
C ARG A 21 -41.82 2.60 -14.15
N LEU A 22 -40.78 2.78 -13.33
CA LEU A 22 -39.65 3.61 -13.67
C LEU A 22 -39.37 3.40 -15.15
N SER A 23 -39.24 4.50 -15.91
CA SER A 23 -38.76 4.43 -17.29
C SER A 23 -37.55 3.48 -17.34
N PRO A 24 -37.41 2.61 -18.34
CA PRO A 24 -36.25 1.71 -18.44
C PRO A 24 -34.91 2.43 -18.25
N GLU A 25 -34.82 3.70 -18.64
CA GLU A 25 -33.66 4.58 -18.41
C GLU A 25 -33.45 4.92 -16.93
N THR A 26 -34.53 5.23 -16.20
CA THR A 26 -34.48 5.52 -14.76
C THR A 26 -34.26 4.27 -13.91
N ASP A 27 -34.78 3.11 -14.33
CA ASP A 27 -34.50 1.83 -13.68
C ASP A 27 -33.04 1.41 -13.89
N PHE A 28 -32.52 1.53 -15.12
CA PHE A 28 -31.09 1.34 -15.40
C PHE A 28 -30.21 2.31 -14.61
N GLY A 29 -30.58 3.59 -14.53
CA GLY A 29 -29.87 4.57 -13.71
C GLY A 29 -29.85 4.21 -12.21
N SER A 30 -30.97 3.73 -11.67
CA SER A 30 -31.07 3.22 -10.30
C SER A 30 -30.14 2.02 -10.06
N GLN A 31 -30.11 1.06 -10.99
CA GLN A 31 -29.20 -0.10 -10.92
C GLN A 31 -27.73 0.32 -10.99
N CYS A 32 -27.37 1.27 -11.85
CA CYS A 32 -26.02 1.81 -11.92
C CYS A 32 -25.61 2.49 -10.60
N ASN A 33 -26.51 3.25 -9.98
CA ASN A 33 -26.23 3.90 -8.70
C ASN A 33 -25.98 2.88 -7.58
N LEU A 34 -26.73 1.77 -7.53
CA LEU A 34 -26.47 0.67 -6.58
C LEU A 34 -25.07 0.08 -6.77
N VAL A 35 -24.61 -0.06 -8.02
CA VAL A 35 -23.25 -0.53 -8.32
C VAL A 35 -22.21 0.51 -7.88
N PHE A 36 -22.43 1.80 -8.14
CA PHE A 36 -21.52 2.85 -7.70
C PHE A 36 -21.43 2.95 -6.17
N ASP A 37 -22.56 2.86 -5.47
CA ASP A 37 -22.61 2.88 -4.00
C ASP A 37 -21.87 1.67 -3.41
N SER A 38 -22.05 0.50 -4.03
CA SER A 38 -21.30 -0.70 -3.64
C SER A 38 -19.81 -0.52 -3.85
N ILE A 39 -19.37 0.00 -5.00
CA ILE A 39 -17.95 0.29 -5.27
C ILE A 39 -17.40 1.29 -4.26
N LEU A 40 -18.14 2.37 -3.98
CA LEU A 40 -17.72 3.41 -3.05
C LEU A 40 -17.57 2.86 -1.63
N THR A 41 -18.56 2.11 -1.15
CA THR A 41 -18.51 1.45 0.18
C THR A 41 -17.35 0.47 0.26
N GLN A 42 -17.11 -0.28 -0.82
CA GLN A 42 -16.01 -1.26 -0.90
C GLN A 42 -14.63 -0.60 -0.96
N ILE A 43 -14.52 0.59 -1.53
CA ILE A 43 -13.31 1.41 -1.50
C ILE A 43 -13.09 1.97 -0.10
N GLU A 44 -14.11 2.61 0.48
CA GLU A 44 -14.03 3.19 1.83
C GLU A 44 -13.62 2.14 2.87
N TRP A 45 -14.30 0.99 2.88
CA TRP A 45 -13.98 -0.11 3.79
C TRP A 45 -12.55 -0.63 3.62
N ARG A 46 -12.05 -0.71 2.37
CA ARG A 46 -10.67 -1.15 2.11
C ARG A 46 -9.63 -0.15 2.62
N PHE A 47 -9.91 1.15 2.55
CA PHE A 47 -8.98 2.19 2.96
C PHE A 47 -9.15 2.64 4.42
N GLU A 48 -10.17 2.17 5.13
CA GLU A 48 -10.41 2.50 6.54
C GLU A 48 -9.20 2.15 7.43
N ALA A 49 -8.69 0.92 7.32
CA ALA A 49 -7.50 0.49 8.07
C ALA A 49 -6.25 1.32 7.72
N MET A 50 -6.09 1.68 6.45
CA MET A 50 -4.99 2.53 5.99
C MET A 50 -5.11 3.95 6.54
N SER A 51 -6.33 4.48 6.62
CA SER A 51 -6.63 5.79 7.19
C SER A 51 -6.31 5.83 8.68
N ALA A 52 -6.65 4.77 9.42
CA ALA A 52 -6.31 4.63 10.84
C ALA A 52 -4.80 4.64 11.06
N VAL A 53 -4.06 3.83 10.29
CA VAL A 53 -2.59 3.81 10.33
C VAL A 53 -1.99 5.17 9.96
N SER A 54 -2.50 5.80 8.89
CA SER A 54 -2.06 7.14 8.48
C SER A 54 -2.24 8.16 9.61
N SER A 55 -3.37 8.10 10.33
CA SER A 55 -3.63 8.95 11.51
C SER A 55 -2.60 8.74 12.61
N ASP A 56 -2.23 7.49 12.90
CA ASP A 56 -1.23 7.16 13.92
C ASP A 56 0.15 7.75 13.61
N PHE A 57 0.59 7.71 12.34
CA PHE A 57 1.92 8.18 11.93
C PHE A 57 1.96 9.63 11.42
N ASN A 58 0.81 10.28 11.20
CA ASN A 58 0.71 11.63 10.62
C ASN A 58 1.56 12.68 11.37
N PHE A 59 1.76 12.49 12.68
CA PHE A 59 2.56 13.40 13.49
C PHE A 59 4.05 13.44 13.14
N LEU A 60 4.57 12.42 12.43
CA LEU A 60 5.96 12.37 11.95
C LEU A 60 6.19 13.18 10.66
N SER A 61 5.13 13.77 10.08
CA SER A 61 5.28 14.69 8.95
C SER A 61 5.91 16.00 9.39
N GLY A 62 6.72 16.62 8.52
CA GLY A 62 7.35 17.92 8.83
C GLY A 62 6.32 19.01 9.16
N HIS A 63 5.14 18.94 8.54
CA HIS A 63 4.03 19.82 8.84
C HIS A 63 3.51 19.68 10.28
N SER A 64 3.24 18.45 10.72
CA SER A 64 2.76 18.19 12.08
C SER A 64 3.84 18.42 13.12
N LEU A 65 5.09 18.04 12.86
CA LEU A 65 6.20 18.31 13.79
C LEU A 65 6.41 19.82 14.02
N SER A 66 6.24 20.65 12.98
CA SER A 66 6.32 22.11 13.12
C SER A 66 5.19 22.65 14.03
N LYS A 67 3.95 22.29 13.71
CA LYS A 67 2.74 22.90 14.30
C LYS A 67 2.33 22.32 15.66
N SER A 68 2.51 21.03 15.88
CA SER A 68 2.02 20.35 17.09
C SER A 68 2.79 20.76 18.35
N SER A 69 2.10 20.82 19.49
CA SER A 69 2.76 21.05 20.79
C SER A 69 3.66 19.88 21.16
N VAL A 70 4.70 20.12 21.97
CA VAL A 70 5.60 19.06 22.47
C VAL A 70 4.82 18.02 23.28
N ASP A 71 3.82 18.43 24.05
CA ASP A 71 3.00 17.51 24.86
C ASP A 71 2.08 16.64 23.99
N GLU A 72 1.56 17.19 22.89
CA GLU A 72 0.82 16.43 21.89
C GLU A 72 1.71 15.39 21.20
N LEU A 73 2.95 15.76 20.87
CA LEU A 73 3.90 14.83 20.27
C LEU A 73 4.27 13.70 21.23
N LYS A 74 4.47 14.01 22.53
CA LYS A 74 4.73 12.99 23.56
C LYS A 74 3.56 12.02 23.73
N THR A 75 2.33 12.52 23.75
CA THR A 75 1.14 11.65 23.89
C THR A 75 0.95 10.75 22.68
N LYS A 76 1.15 11.28 21.46
CA LYS A 76 1.12 10.48 20.22
C LYS A 76 2.26 9.47 20.16
N ALA A 77 3.48 9.87 20.50
CA ALA A 77 4.63 8.97 20.62
C ALA A 77 4.34 7.82 21.58
N LYS A 78 3.81 8.11 22.77
CA LYS A 78 3.42 7.10 23.76
C LYS A 78 2.35 6.15 23.25
N ASN A 79 1.37 6.65 22.49
CA ASN A 79 0.33 5.81 21.90
C ASN A 79 0.93 4.88 20.83
N LEU A 80 1.82 5.39 19.98
CA LEU A 80 2.47 4.59 18.95
C LEU A 80 3.42 3.54 19.55
N SER A 81 4.16 3.87 20.62
CA SER A 81 4.97 2.90 21.37
C SER A 81 4.14 1.79 22.02
N LYS A 82 2.87 2.03 22.36
CA LYS A 82 1.98 0.95 22.87
C LYS A 82 1.61 -0.04 21.78
N ILE A 83 1.53 0.40 20.53
CA ILE A 83 1.24 -0.45 19.37
C ILE A 83 2.50 -1.25 19.02
N TYR A 84 3.66 -0.59 18.94
CA TYR A 84 4.95 -1.19 18.54
C TYR A 84 5.91 -1.36 19.72
N LYS A 85 5.48 -2.10 20.76
CA LYS A 85 6.27 -2.29 22.00
C LYS A 85 7.60 -3.03 21.80
N ALA A 86 7.69 -3.84 20.75
CA ALA A 86 8.90 -4.59 20.43
C ALA A 86 9.98 -3.70 19.78
N ASP A 87 9.56 -2.64 19.10
CA ASP A 87 10.42 -1.82 18.25
C ASP A 87 10.71 -0.43 18.85
N LEU A 88 9.87 0.06 19.78
CA LEU A 88 9.95 1.43 20.31
C LEU A 88 9.92 1.48 21.83
N ASP A 89 10.90 2.17 22.41
CA ASP A 89 10.88 2.52 23.83
C ASP A 89 10.00 3.76 24.07
N SER A 90 9.01 3.64 24.98
CA SER A 90 8.05 4.72 25.21
C SER A 90 8.65 5.94 25.90
N SER A 91 9.62 5.77 26.80
CA SER A 91 10.23 6.87 27.54
C SER A 91 11.21 7.63 26.66
N ASP A 92 12.07 6.89 25.96
CA ASP A 92 13.09 7.47 25.10
C ASP A 92 12.46 8.14 23.88
N PHE A 93 11.45 7.51 23.25
CA PHE A 93 10.78 8.10 22.09
C PHE A 93 10.09 9.43 22.41
N GLN A 94 9.50 9.59 23.61
CA GLN A 94 8.92 10.87 24.04
C GLN A 94 9.97 11.97 24.21
N SER A 95 11.15 11.61 24.72
CA SER A 95 12.26 12.54 24.97
C SER A 95 12.96 12.92 23.67
N GLU A 96 13.17 11.95 22.79
CA GLU A 96 13.64 12.14 21.43
C GLU A 96 12.74 13.13 20.68
N MET A 97 11.43 12.92 20.70
CA MET A 97 10.52 13.75 19.92
C MET A 97 10.48 15.22 20.36
N ALA A 98 10.69 15.46 21.65
CA ALA A 98 10.78 16.82 22.20
C ALA A 98 12.00 17.59 21.68
N SER A 99 13.15 16.93 21.55
CA SER A 99 14.38 17.56 21.04
C SER A 99 14.44 17.55 19.51
N PHE A 100 14.01 16.46 18.88
CA PHE A 100 14.01 16.28 17.42
C PHE A 100 13.22 17.37 16.70
N LYS A 101 12.08 17.81 17.26
CA LYS A 101 11.27 18.91 16.70
C LYS A 101 12.12 20.15 16.41
N TYR A 102 12.87 20.61 17.41
CA TYR A 102 13.67 21.83 17.27
C TYR A 102 14.90 21.61 16.42
N GLN A 103 15.54 20.45 16.55
CA GLN A 103 16.72 20.11 15.78
C GLN A 103 16.40 19.99 14.28
N ALA A 104 15.30 19.33 13.91
CA ALA A 104 14.88 19.20 12.54
C ALA A 104 14.51 20.56 11.92
N ALA A 105 13.85 21.43 12.69
CA ALA A 105 13.55 22.80 12.26
C ALA A 105 14.81 23.66 12.05
N ALA A 106 15.87 23.47 12.86
CA ALA A 106 17.14 24.17 12.70
C ALA A 106 17.96 23.66 11.50
N MET A 107 17.83 22.38 11.14
CA MET A 107 18.61 21.74 10.08
C MET A 107 17.97 21.86 8.69
N MET A 108 16.67 22.15 8.59
CA MET A 108 15.93 22.19 7.32
C MET A 108 15.35 23.57 7.01
N VAL A 109 15.67 24.10 5.82
CA VAL A 109 15.19 25.40 5.31
C VAL A 109 13.69 25.38 4.93
N ASN A 110 13.10 24.19 4.72
CA ASN A 110 11.67 24.01 4.36
C ASN A 110 10.99 22.87 5.16
N PHE A 111 11.20 22.85 6.48
CA PHE A 111 10.73 21.75 7.33
C PHE A 111 9.22 21.46 7.19
N GLU A 112 8.38 22.48 7.05
CA GLU A 112 6.91 22.30 7.01
C GLU A 112 6.38 21.53 5.80
N LYS A 113 7.15 21.46 4.71
CA LYS A 113 6.79 20.75 3.48
C LYS A 113 7.53 19.42 3.31
N SER A 114 8.37 19.06 4.28
CA SER A 114 9.20 17.86 4.20
C SER A 114 8.37 16.58 4.36
N SER A 115 8.66 15.62 3.48
CA SER A 115 8.11 14.26 3.56
C SER A 115 8.81 13.48 4.68
N PRO A 116 8.16 12.49 5.31
CA PRO A 116 8.83 11.56 6.23
C PRO A 116 10.09 10.91 5.62
N MET A 117 10.13 10.73 4.29
CA MET A 117 11.33 10.27 3.58
C MET A 117 12.50 11.28 3.68
N ASP A 118 12.23 12.57 3.51
CA ASP A 118 13.25 13.62 3.59
C ASP A 118 13.80 13.72 5.01
N ILE A 119 12.94 13.54 6.02
CA ILE A 119 13.31 13.50 7.42
C ILE A 119 14.21 12.29 7.70
N LEU A 120 13.90 11.12 7.15
CA LEU A 120 14.76 9.94 7.28
C LEU A 120 16.13 10.16 6.60
N GLN A 121 16.15 10.76 5.40
CA GLN A 121 17.40 11.10 4.72
C GLN A 121 18.25 12.09 5.51
N LEU A 122 17.62 13.06 6.19
CA LEU A 122 18.31 13.98 7.09
C LEU A 122 18.99 13.25 8.25
N ILE A 123 18.26 12.34 8.90
CA ILE A 123 18.79 11.55 10.02
C ILE A 123 20.03 10.77 9.57
N HIS A 124 19.98 10.13 8.41
CA HIS A 124 21.13 9.41 7.86
C HIS A 124 22.27 10.33 7.42
N LYS A 125 21.97 11.47 6.77
CA LYS A 125 22.98 12.42 6.29
C LYS A 125 23.83 12.99 7.43
N TYR A 126 23.22 13.25 8.58
CA TYR A 126 23.90 13.81 9.76
C TYR A 126 24.28 12.75 10.79
N SER A 127 24.18 11.45 10.47
CA SER A 127 24.47 10.33 11.39
C SER A 127 23.74 10.44 12.73
N LEU A 128 22.50 10.92 12.71
CA LEU A 128 21.66 11.13 13.89
C LEU A 128 20.93 9.86 14.33
N THR A 129 21.22 8.71 13.70
CA THR A 129 20.61 7.42 14.02
C THR A 129 20.88 6.99 15.46
N ASP A 130 22.03 7.35 16.01
CA ASP A 130 22.40 7.00 17.39
C ASP A 130 21.75 7.94 18.41
N THR A 131 21.42 9.17 18.01
CA THR A 131 20.75 10.17 18.86
C THR A 131 19.23 10.02 18.83
N TYR A 132 18.68 9.60 17.69
CA TYR A 132 17.25 9.47 17.45
C TYR A 132 16.85 8.10 16.90
N PRO A 133 17.20 7.00 17.60
CA PRO A 133 16.93 5.65 17.12
C PRO A 133 15.43 5.36 17.01
N ASN A 134 14.62 5.72 18.02
CA ASN A 134 13.19 5.44 18.01
C ASN A 134 12.47 6.24 16.91
N THR A 135 12.88 7.48 16.69
CA THR A 135 12.36 8.32 15.60
C THR A 135 12.68 7.74 14.23
N ALA A 136 13.91 7.28 14.02
CA ALA A 136 14.31 6.63 12.77
C ALA A 136 13.52 5.32 12.54
N ILE A 137 13.35 4.51 13.58
CA ILE A 137 12.58 3.26 13.53
C ILE A 137 11.11 3.56 13.19
N ALA A 138 10.47 4.51 13.87
CA ALA A 138 9.07 4.86 13.62
C ALA A 138 8.83 5.33 12.18
N ILE A 139 9.74 6.17 11.64
CA ILE A 139 9.66 6.62 10.25
C ILE A 139 9.90 5.46 9.28
N ARG A 140 10.85 4.56 9.57
CA ARG A 140 11.09 3.37 8.74
C ARG A 140 9.89 2.44 8.72
N ILE A 141 9.26 2.20 9.87
CA ILE A 141 8.01 1.43 9.95
C ILE A 141 7.00 2.08 9.01
N PHE A 142 6.73 3.39 9.16
CA PHE A 142 5.78 4.11 8.31
C PHE A 142 6.07 3.96 6.80
N LEU A 143 7.32 4.13 6.38
CA LEU A 143 7.71 4.05 4.96
C LEU A 143 7.69 2.63 4.39
N THR A 144 7.75 1.61 5.24
CA THR A 144 7.68 0.19 4.83
C THR A 144 6.26 -0.37 4.85
N LEU A 145 5.29 0.35 5.43
CA LEU A 145 3.90 -0.08 5.41
C LEU A 145 3.40 -0.11 3.97
N PRO A 146 2.74 -1.20 3.54
CA PRO A 146 2.24 -1.33 2.18
C PRO A 146 1.03 -0.40 1.99
N VAL A 147 1.27 0.84 1.56
CA VAL A 147 0.22 1.85 1.32
C VAL A 147 -0.67 1.49 0.11
N THR A 148 -0.17 0.65 -0.81
CA THR A 148 -0.89 0.30 -2.04
C THR A 148 -0.73 -1.17 -2.43
N VAL A 149 -1.70 -1.70 -3.15
CA VAL A 149 -1.66 -3.04 -3.78
C VAL A 149 -0.72 -3.12 -5.00
N ALA A 150 -0.01 -2.05 -5.35
CA ALA A 150 0.85 -1.99 -6.54
C ALA A 150 1.97 -3.05 -6.51
N THR A 151 2.49 -3.41 -5.34
CA THR A 151 3.46 -4.52 -5.17
C THR A 151 2.83 -5.87 -5.50
N CYS A 152 1.57 -6.09 -5.16
CA CYS A 152 0.82 -7.27 -5.57
C CYS A 152 0.62 -7.29 -7.09
N GLU A 153 0.24 -6.17 -7.71
CA GLU A 153 0.05 -6.07 -9.16
C GLU A 153 1.34 -6.35 -9.95
N ARG A 154 2.48 -5.80 -9.51
CA ARG A 154 3.80 -6.09 -10.08
C ARG A 154 4.08 -7.60 -10.05
N SER A 155 3.85 -8.22 -8.90
CA SER A 155 4.07 -9.66 -8.70
C SER A 155 3.14 -10.51 -9.57
N PHE A 156 1.85 -10.17 -9.64
CA PHE A 156 0.88 -10.86 -10.49
C PHE A 156 1.19 -10.71 -11.99
N SER A 157 1.65 -9.54 -12.42
CA SER A 157 2.09 -9.30 -13.80
C SER A 157 3.27 -10.21 -14.17
N LYS A 158 4.29 -10.32 -13.30
CA LYS A 158 5.41 -11.24 -13.50
C LYS A 158 4.97 -12.70 -13.45
N LEU A 159 4.08 -13.07 -12.52
CA LEU A 159 3.53 -14.42 -12.44
C LEU A 159 2.78 -14.81 -13.72
N LYS A 160 2.04 -13.89 -14.35
CA LYS A 160 1.37 -14.13 -15.63
C LYS A 160 2.35 -14.48 -16.75
N ILE A 161 3.55 -13.89 -16.75
CA ILE A 161 4.62 -14.19 -17.71
C ILE A 161 5.27 -15.55 -17.41
N ILE A 162 5.54 -15.84 -16.12
CA ILE A 162 6.24 -17.06 -15.71
C ILE A 162 5.34 -18.30 -15.86
N LYS A 163 4.06 -18.18 -15.48
CA LYS A 163 3.07 -19.27 -15.50
C LYS A 163 2.27 -19.22 -16.79
N SER A 164 2.89 -19.67 -17.87
CA SER A 164 2.20 -19.90 -19.15
C SER A 164 1.46 -21.24 -19.16
N TYR A 165 0.55 -21.42 -20.13
CA TYR A 165 -0.23 -22.66 -20.29
C TYR A 165 0.65 -23.93 -20.30
N LEU A 166 1.76 -23.88 -21.06
CA LEU A 166 2.74 -24.97 -21.18
C LEU A 166 3.57 -25.20 -19.90
N ARG A 167 3.57 -24.25 -18.97
CA ARG A 167 4.37 -24.26 -17.73
C ARG A 167 3.49 -24.34 -16.47
N SER A 168 2.22 -24.70 -16.63
CA SER A 168 1.22 -24.71 -15.56
C SER A 168 1.46 -25.76 -14.48
N THR A 169 2.26 -26.80 -14.77
CA THR A 169 2.57 -27.93 -13.88
C THR A 169 3.84 -27.75 -13.04
N MET A 170 4.45 -26.56 -13.04
CA MET A 170 5.67 -26.32 -12.25
C MET A 170 5.40 -26.35 -10.73
N GLY A 171 6.36 -26.88 -9.96
CA GLY A 171 6.30 -26.87 -8.50
C GLY A 171 6.40 -25.46 -7.91
N GLN A 172 5.82 -25.27 -6.72
CA GLN A 172 5.71 -23.96 -6.06
C GLN A 172 7.07 -23.34 -5.74
N GLU A 173 8.04 -24.15 -5.30
CA GLU A 173 9.40 -23.71 -5.02
C GLU A 173 10.04 -23.07 -6.26
N ARG A 174 10.02 -23.79 -7.39
CA ARG A 174 10.53 -23.28 -8.66
C ARG A 174 9.82 -22.01 -9.12
N LEU A 175 8.49 -21.96 -8.99
CA LEU A 175 7.71 -20.77 -9.34
C LEU A 175 8.14 -19.56 -8.52
N SER A 176 8.29 -19.74 -7.20
CA SER A 176 8.70 -18.69 -6.27
C SER A 176 10.10 -18.17 -6.61
N CYS A 177 11.08 -19.06 -6.83
CA CYS A 177 12.43 -18.66 -7.22
C CYS A 177 12.44 -17.85 -8.54
N LEU A 178 11.70 -18.30 -9.56
CA LEU A 178 11.61 -17.54 -10.82
C LEU A 178 10.90 -16.20 -10.65
N ALA A 179 9.89 -16.13 -9.77
CA ALA A 179 9.19 -14.88 -9.48
C ALA A 179 10.15 -13.86 -8.86
N VAL A 180 10.96 -14.26 -7.89
CA VAL A 180 11.98 -13.40 -7.27
C VAL A 180 12.95 -12.86 -8.32
N VAL A 181 13.53 -13.73 -9.15
CA VAL A 181 14.46 -13.32 -10.22
C VAL A 181 13.80 -12.37 -11.23
N SER A 182 12.52 -12.58 -11.53
CA SER A 182 11.78 -11.75 -12.51
C SER A 182 11.32 -10.40 -11.95
N ILE A 183 11.08 -10.32 -10.63
CA ILE A 183 10.76 -9.08 -9.92
C ILE A 183 12.04 -8.25 -9.75
N GLU A 184 13.09 -8.87 -9.21
CA GLU A 184 14.41 -8.27 -8.96
C GLU A 184 15.34 -8.36 -10.19
N HIS A 185 14.79 -8.18 -11.38
CA HIS A 185 15.50 -8.37 -12.64
C HIS A 185 16.71 -7.42 -12.82
N GLU A 186 16.67 -6.22 -12.22
CA GLU A 186 17.79 -5.26 -12.25
C GLU A 186 19.00 -5.82 -11.50
N VAL A 187 18.76 -6.38 -10.31
CA VAL A 187 19.81 -7.05 -9.52
C VAL A 187 20.29 -8.31 -10.25
N ALA A 188 19.36 -9.09 -10.82
CA ALA A 188 19.72 -10.30 -11.57
C ALA A 188 20.59 -10.00 -12.80
N ASN A 189 20.36 -8.88 -13.49
CA ASN A 189 21.18 -8.47 -14.63
C ASN A 189 22.58 -7.97 -14.23
N ALA A 190 22.75 -7.55 -12.97
CA ALA A 190 24.05 -7.15 -12.44
C ALA A 190 24.90 -8.33 -11.96
N LEU A 191 24.35 -9.55 -11.92
CA LEU A 191 25.09 -10.75 -11.53
C LEU A 191 26.01 -11.22 -12.67
N ASP A 192 27.22 -11.62 -12.31
CA ASP A 192 28.12 -12.30 -13.23
C ASP A 192 27.69 -13.77 -13.41
N PHE A 193 27.38 -14.15 -14.65
CA PHE A 193 26.98 -15.51 -14.97
C PHE A 193 28.13 -16.51 -14.81
N ASP A 194 29.38 -16.09 -15.02
CA ASP A 194 30.54 -16.99 -14.89
C ASP A 194 30.72 -17.43 -13.43
N ASP A 195 30.55 -16.50 -12.49
CA ASP A 195 30.56 -16.80 -11.05
C ASP A 195 29.44 -17.77 -10.68
N VAL A 196 28.21 -17.54 -11.18
CA VAL A 196 27.06 -18.42 -10.90
C VAL A 196 27.28 -19.82 -11.47
N ILE A 197 27.85 -19.94 -12.67
CA ILE A 197 28.18 -21.24 -13.29
C ILE A 197 29.23 -21.97 -12.45
N SER A 198 30.27 -21.26 -11.99
CA SER A 198 31.32 -21.83 -11.16
C SER A 198 30.79 -22.33 -9.81
N ASP A 199 29.91 -21.55 -9.15
CA ASP A 199 29.30 -21.93 -7.88
C ASP A 199 28.36 -23.13 -8.05
N PHE A 200 27.55 -23.14 -9.11
CA PHE A 200 26.69 -24.29 -9.43
C PHE A 200 27.51 -25.55 -9.72
N ALA A 201 28.60 -25.43 -10.48
CA ALA A 201 29.51 -26.53 -10.75
C ALA A 201 30.17 -27.06 -9.47
N SER A 202 30.60 -26.18 -8.58
CA SER A 202 31.21 -26.55 -7.29
C SER A 202 30.24 -27.33 -6.38
N LYS A 203 28.97 -26.91 -6.34
CA LYS A 203 27.91 -27.58 -5.55
C LYS A 203 27.51 -28.94 -6.11
N LYS A 204 27.62 -29.12 -7.43
CA LYS A 204 27.27 -30.37 -8.13
C LYS A 204 28.45 -31.33 -8.30
N ALA A 205 29.68 -30.84 -8.15
CA ALA A 205 30.88 -31.64 -8.18
C ALA A 205 30.84 -32.64 -7.01
N ARG A 206 30.62 -33.92 -7.32
CA ARG A 206 30.86 -35.00 -6.35
C ARG A 206 32.34 -34.94 -5.99
N LYS A 207 32.65 -34.69 -4.72
CA LYS A 207 34.02 -34.77 -4.19
C LYS A 207 34.52 -36.20 -4.39
N VAL A 208 35.20 -36.47 -5.50
CA VAL A 208 36.00 -37.69 -5.65
C VAL A 208 37.32 -37.42 -4.93
N THR A 209 37.42 -37.84 -3.68
CA THR A 209 38.70 -37.92 -2.97
C THR A 209 39.56 -38.96 -3.66
N LEU A 210 40.56 -38.51 -4.40
CA LEU A 210 41.64 -39.36 -4.90
C LEU A 210 42.54 -39.71 -3.70
N LYS A 211 42.63 -41.01 -3.40
CA LYS A 211 43.56 -41.58 -2.41
C LYS A 211 44.96 -41.68 -2.99
#